data_AF-A0A8J8CCU6-F1
#
_entry.id   AF-A0A8J8CCU6-F1
#
_cell.length_a   1.000
_cell.length_b   1.000
_cell.length_c   1.000
_cell.angle_alpha   90.00
_cell.angle_beta   90.00
_cell.angle_gamma   90.00
#
_symmetry.space_group_name_H-M   'P 1'
#
loop_
_entity.id
_entity.type
_entity.pdbx_description
1 polymer ?
#
loop_
_entity_poly.entity_id
_entity_poly.type
_entity_poly.pdbx_seq_one_letter_code
_entity_poly.pdbx_strand_id
1 'polypeptide(L)' 'SPGTTYYFSIRAVNSAGAGQQSNVQSVSTAASSAQQFADYAPGISLIIIAIAAIAALAVGVYVTRDRKKKL' A
#
# COMPACT_ATOMS: atom_id res chain seq x y z
N SER A 1 -17.52 1.91 -1.99
CA SER A 1 -16.15 2.36 -1.77
C SER A 1 -15.19 1.21 -2.02
N PRO A 2 -14.13 1.43 -2.83
CA PRO A 2 -13.07 0.44 -3.01
C PRO A 2 -12.30 0.20 -1.71
N GLY A 3 -11.71 -0.98 -1.55
CA GLY A 3 -10.99 -1.38 -0.33
C GLY A 3 -11.87 -1.42 0.93
N THR A 4 -13.19 -1.48 0.79
CA THR A 4 -14.13 -1.40 1.92
C THR A 4 -14.77 -2.76 2.16
N THR A 5 -14.82 -3.17 3.42
CA THR A 5 -15.52 -4.37 3.86
C THR A 5 -17.00 -4.06 4.03
N TYR A 6 -17.84 -4.79 3.29
CA TYR A 6 -19.29 -4.75 3.39
C TYR A 6 -19.79 -5.96 4.16
N TYR A 7 -20.82 -5.75 4.97
CA TYR A 7 -21.54 -6.79 5.69
C TYR A 7 -22.98 -6.84 5.17
N PHE A 8 -23.44 -8.02 4.78
CA PHE A 8 -24.77 -8.18 4.22
C PHE A 8 -25.40 -9.50 4.66
N SER A 9 -26.73 -9.51 4.65
CA SER A 9 -27.53 -10.72 4.84
C SER A 9 -28.74 -10.63 3.91
N ILE A 10 -29.18 -11.79 3.44
CA ILE A 10 -30.19 -11.91 2.39
C ILE A 10 -31.47 -12.46 3.01
N ARG A 11 -32.63 -12.01 2.54
CA ARG A 11 -33.94 -12.58 2.88
C ARG A 11 -34.80 -12.73 1.64
N ALA A 12 -35.59 -13.80 1.61
CA ALA A 12 -36.57 -14.01 0.55
C ALA A 12 -37.80 -13.11 0.77
N VAL A 13 -38.42 -12.63 -0.32
CA VAL A 13 -39.64 -11.83 -0.27
C VAL A 13 -40.63 -12.36 -1.29
N ASN A 14 -41.89 -12.52 -0.88
CA ASN A 14 -43.01 -12.89 -1.75
C ASN A 14 -44.26 -12.06 -1.40
N SER A 15 -45.42 -12.37 -2.00
CA SER A 15 -46.68 -11.68 -1.74
C SER A 15 -47.17 -11.78 -0.29
N ALA A 16 -46.69 -12.77 0.48
CA ALA A 16 -46.99 -12.93 1.91
C ALA A 16 -46.04 -12.15 2.82
N GLY A 17 -44.97 -11.56 2.26
CA GLY A 17 -44.01 -10.72 2.99
C GLY A 17 -42.57 -11.23 2.90
N ALA A 18 -41.73 -10.75 3.82
CA ALA A 18 -40.32 -11.12 3.90
C ALA A 18 -40.10 -12.29 4.87
N GLY A 19 -39.34 -13.28 4.44
CA GLY A 19 -38.90 -14.40 5.28
C GLY A 19 -37.76 -14.03 6.23
N GLN A 20 -37.28 -15.03 6.96
CA GLN A 20 -36.15 -14.88 7.88
C GLN A 20 -34.87 -14.47 7.16
N GLN A 21 -34.04 -13.70 7.85
CA GLN A 21 -32.77 -13.22 7.33
C GLN A 21 -31.70 -14.31 7.45
N SER A 22 -30.82 -14.41 6.47
CA SER A 22 -29.66 -15.30 6.51
C SER A 22 -28.65 -14.86 7.57
N ASN A 23 -27.65 -15.71 7.81
CA ASN A 23 -26.42 -15.30 8.51
C ASN A 23 -25.79 -14.10 7.79
N VAL A 24 -25.11 -13.24 8.56
CA VAL A 24 -24.33 -12.12 8.01
C VAL A 24 -23.07 -12.66 7.35
N GLN A 25 -22.83 -12.20 6.13
CA GLN A 25 -21.59 -12.43 5.37
C GLN A 25 -20.86 -11.12 5.14
N SER A 26 -19.54 -11.21 4.98
CA SER A 26 -18.70 -10.07 4.67
C SER A 26 -17.95 -10.24 3.36
N VAL A 27 -17.73 -9.13 2.66
CA VAL A 27 -16.91 -9.08 1.44
C VAL A 27 -16.10 -7.79 1.42
N SER A 28 -14.80 -7.92 1.14
CA SER A 28 -13.93 -6.77 0.92
C SER A 28 -13.83 -6.49 -0.58
N THR A 29 -14.12 -5.25 -0.98
CA THR A 29 -13.93 -4.82 -2.36
C THR A 29 -12.45 -4.58 -2.66
N ALA A 30 -12.03 -4.77 -3.92
CA ALA A 30 -10.66 -4.46 -4.33
C ALA A 30 -10.33 -2.98 -4.05
N ALA A 31 -9.08 -2.69 -3.71
CA ALA A 31 -8.59 -1.32 -3.59
C ALA A 31 -8.69 -0.62 -4.96
N SER A 32 -8.94 0.68 -4.94
CA SER A 32 -8.79 1.49 -6.15
C SER A 32 -7.31 1.52 -6.55
N SER A 33 -7.01 1.58 -7.85
CA SER A 33 -5.65 1.80 -8.34
C SER A 33 -5.01 3.05 -7.70
N ALA A 34 -5.80 4.10 -7.46
CA ALA A 34 -5.35 5.29 -6.74
C ALA A 34 -4.96 5.02 -5.27
N GLN A 35 -5.66 4.13 -4.57
CA GLN A 35 -5.31 3.72 -3.20
C GLN A 35 -4.09 2.81 -3.18
N GLN A 36 -3.93 1.99 -4.23
CA GLN A 36 -2.80 1.07 -4.35
C GLN A 36 -1.45 1.82 -4.40
N PHE A 37 -1.37 2.97 -5.07
CA PHE A 37 -0.14 3.78 -5.09
C PHE A 37 0.16 4.48 -3.76
N ALA A 38 -0.85 4.73 -2.92
CA ALA A 38 -0.66 5.34 -1.61
C ALA A 38 -0.03 4.37 -0.60
N ASP A 39 -0.37 3.08 -0.66
CA ASP A 39 0.22 2.05 0.21
C ASP A 39 1.69 1.75 -0.12
N TYR A 40 2.15 2.04 -1.34
CA TYR A 40 3.57 1.90 -1.72
C TYR A 40 4.44 3.12 -1.31
N ALA A 41 3.83 4.26 -0.96
CA ALA A 41 4.56 5.47 -0.57
C ALA A 41 5.59 5.29 0.57
N PRO A 42 5.32 4.54 1.66
CA PRO A 42 6.32 4.32 2.71
C PRO A 42 7.49 3.42 2.23
N GLY A 43 7.22 2.41 1.40
CA GLY A 43 8.26 1.48 0.91
C GLY A 43 9.18 2.11 -0.14
N ILE A 44 8.62 2.90 -1.06
CA ILE A 44 9.39 3.60 -2.10
C ILE A 44 10.30 4.66 -1.48
N SER A 45 9.85 5.35 -0.43
CA SER A 45 10.65 6.36 0.27
C SER A 45 11.93 5.77 0.88
N LEU A 46 11.87 4.58 1.48
CA LEU A 46 13.06 3.91 2.04
C LEU A 46 14.05 3.50 0.95
N ILE A 47 13.56 3.04 -0.21
CA ILE A 47 14.42 2.65 -1.34
C ILE A 47 15.14 3.89 -1.91
N ILE A 48 14.44 5.00 -2.10
CA ILE A 48 15.04 6.25 -2.59
C ILE A 48 16.10 6.77 -1.59
N ILE A 49 15.80 6.76 -0.29
CA ILE A 49 16.76 7.16 0.76
C ILE A 49 18.00 6.26 0.74
N ALA A 50 17.83 4.95 0.60
CA ALA A 50 18.96 4.01 0.55
C ALA A 50 19.86 4.27 -0.68
N ILE A 51 19.27 4.51 -1.86
CA ILE A 51 20.03 4.83 -3.08
C ILE A 51 20.80 6.14 -2.90
N ALA A 52 20.14 7.18 -2.37
CA ALA A 52 20.77 8.47 -2.12
C ALA A 52 21.94 8.37 -1.11
N ALA A 53 21.76 7.59 -0.04
CA ALA A 53 22.81 7.34 0.96
C ALA A 53 24.02 6.61 0.35
N ILE A 54 23.79 5.57 -0.46
CA ILE A 54 24.88 4.84 -1.14
C ILE A 54 25.63 5.76 -2.10
N ALA A 55 24.93 6.59 -2.88
CA ALA A 55 25.55 7.55 -3.78
C ALA A 55 26.40 8.59 -3.02
N ALA A 56 25.89 9.14 -1.92
CA ALA A 56 26.63 10.08 -1.09
C ALA A 56 27.88 9.44 -0.47
N LEU A 57 27.79 8.19 0.00
CA LEU A 57 28.94 7.42 0.50
C LEU A 57 29.97 7.18 -0.61
N ALA A 58 29.55 6.79 -1.81
CA ALA A 58 30.44 6.58 -2.94
C ALA A 58 31.19 7.87 -3.34
N VAL A 59 30.48 9.01 -3.38
CA VAL A 59 31.07 10.32 -3.65
C VAL A 59 32.04 10.72 -2.53
N GLY A 60 31.66 10.54 -1.26
CA GLY A 60 32.54 10.83 -0.12
C GLY A 60 33.83 10.00 -0.14
N VAL A 61 33.74 8.71 -0.45
CA VAL A 61 34.90 7.82 -0.62
C VAL A 61 35.76 8.25 -1.81
N TYR A 62 35.15 8.65 -2.93
CA TYR A 62 35.87 9.13 -4.10
C TYR A 62 36.68 10.40 -3.78
N VAL A 63 36.04 11.40 -3.17
CA VAL A 63 36.66 12.69 -2.82
C VAL A 63 37.78 12.51 -1.79
N THR A 64 37.58 11.68 -0.77
CA THR A 64 38.62 11.44 0.26
C THR A 64 39.83 10.69 -0.29
N ARG A 65 39.63 9.79 -1.27
CA ARG A 65 40.73 9.10 -1.97
C ARG A 65 41.55 10.05 -2.85
N ASP A 66 40.90 10.97 -3.56
CA ASP A 66 41.61 11.96 -4.40
C ASP A 66 42.51 12.88 -3.57
N ARG A 67 42.01 13.35 -2.42
CA ARG A 67 42.77 14.21 -1.50
C ARG A 67 44.04 13.55 -0.96
N LYS A 68 43.99 12.25 -0.64
CA LYS A 68 45.15 11.51 -0.12
C LYS A 68 46.25 11.27 -1.17
N LYS A 69 45.92 11.31 -2.47
CA LYS A 69 46.92 11.16 -3.55
C LYS A 69 47.70 12.45 -3.84
N LYS A 70 47.23 13.60 -3.31
CA LYS A 70 47.83 14.93 -3.52
C LYS A 70 48.68 15.40 -2.32
N LEU A 71 48.84 14.56 -1.30
CA LEU A 71 49.70 14.74 -0.13
C LEU A 71 50.90 13.80 -0.26
#